data_AF-A0A397DRE3-F1
#
_entry.id   AF-A0A397DRE3-F1
#
_cell.length_a   1.000
_cell.length_b   1.000
_cell.length_c   1.000
_cell.angle_alpha   90.00
_cell.angle_beta   90.00
_cell.angle_gamma   90.00
#
_symmetry.space_group_name_H-M   'P 1'
#
loop_
_entity.id
_entity.type
_entity.pdbx_description
1 polymer ?
#
loop_
_entity_poly.entity_id
_entity_poly.type
_entity_poly.pdbx_seq_one_letter_code
_entity_poly.pdbx_strand_id
1 'polypeptide(L)'
;VKAEYEVATKELIANVFPTKGYQSETEIHLQLECSAFGRSDQGKCGHIAPLHDLFAVSSNLNDRSILVDEKQYVYWRFRVDGGDWRSFDDKVTVRFSGEHAVVALEAWSQCGIVKTFVFHVYQHLNQPISVNDDFDGMWYQSSSSLDSTTGGGLCNYAQSDFAELTFDFQPLAGLVVNQTQTLPWVSTGVACDVQYADTRLPVPLFASTARNATVLRRFSFQMQSLPTTRADTTFSVLCKFSYASTYTNRTVTLPATKTFTIKNCDKPDWDCPFGECSDKCAAAGAPAPFSICGGRSVSTSASSETVVTFQRKACCATCGPAECQSVFGRSVVLRDEEDVLQCVVSEGAKSNYTTELLELQAHEDMTTSVSTAVVACVFLVLGVLLVVWGRRHVNTHCDDGSDMEGDLFVDYTMNGGYYPLLDRQ
;
A
#
# COMPACT_ATOMS: atom_id res chain seq x y z
N VAL A 1 18.92 -4.44 -42.58
CA VAL A 1 18.87 -5.18 -41.29
C VAL A 1 18.12 -6.51 -41.53
N LYS A 2 17.89 -7.42 -40.57
CA LYS A 2 16.88 -8.48 -40.76
C LYS A 2 15.47 -7.88 -40.74
N ALA A 3 14.58 -8.37 -41.61
CA ALA A 3 13.23 -7.82 -41.78
C ALA A 3 12.41 -7.76 -40.48
N GLU A 4 12.54 -8.76 -39.60
CA GLU A 4 11.89 -8.79 -38.26
C GLU A 4 12.23 -7.55 -37.42
N TYR A 5 13.52 -7.20 -37.35
CA TYR A 5 13.99 -6.02 -36.62
C TYR A 5 13.63 -4.69 -37.31
N GLU A 6 13.52 -4.69 -38.64
CA GLU A 6 13.05 -3.51 -39.40
C GLU A 6 11.56 -3.25 -39.19
N VAL A 7 10.73 -4.29 -39.12
CA VAL A 7 9.30 -4.19 -38.80
C VAL A 7 9.11 -3.73 -37.36
N ALA A 8 9.76 -4.39 -36.40
CA ALA A 8 9.68 -4.01 -34.98
C ALA A 8 10.15 -2.56 -34.74
N THR A 9 11.22 -2.11 -35.42
CA THR A 9 11.68 -0.71 -35.36
C THR A 9 10.63 0.26 -35.91
N LYS A 10 9.99 -0.06 -37.05
CA LYS A 10 8.93 0.78 -37.66
C LYS A 10 7.71 0.87 -36.75
N GLU A 11 7.25 -0.24 -36.20
CA GLU A 11 6.12 -0.29 -35.27
C GLU A 11 6.40 0.45 -33.97
N LEU A 12 7.61 0.33 -33.42
CA LEU A 12 8.01 1.06 -32.22
C LEU A 12 8.01 2.58 -32.44
N ILE A 13 8.65 3.05 -33.52
CA ILE A 13 8.68 4.48 -33.84
C ILE A 13 7.27 5.00 -34.13
N ALA A 14 6.46 4.29 -34.93
CA ALA A 14 5.12 4.72 -35.28
C ALA A 14 4.16 4.80 -34.06
N ASN A 15 4.26 3.86 -33.12
CA ASN A 15 3.30 3.76 -32.00
C ASN A 15 3.75 4.47 -30.71
N VAL A 16 5.06 4.55 -30.43
CA VAL A 16 5.59 5.11 -29.16
C VAL A 16 6.31 6.44 -29.39
N PHE A 17 6.90 6.65 -30.58
CA PHE A 17 7.66 7.86 -30.90
C PHE A 17 7.21 8.56 -32.20
N PRO A 18 5.89 8.76 -32.44
CA PRO A 18 5.34 9.18 -33.75
C PRO A 18 5.84 10.54 -34.27
N THR A 19 6.48 11.35 -33.41
CA THR A 19 7.07 12.66 -33.74
C THR A 19 8.58 12.61 -33.99
N LYS A 20 9.19 11.41 -34.05
CA LYS A 20 10.63 11.21 -34.22
C LYS A 20 10.94 10.55 -35.57
N GLY A 21 11.93 11.10 -36.27
CA GLY A 21 12.57 10.44 -37.41
C GLY A 21 13.72 9.54 -36.96
N TYR A 22 14.10 8.59 -37.81
CA TYR A 22 15.21 7.65 -37.60
C TYR A 22 15.78 7.19 -38.97
N GLN A 23 17.00 6.68 -39.02
CA GLN A 23 17.66 6.20 -40.24
C GLN A 23 17.39 4.70 -40.46
N SER A 24 16.40 4.38 -41.29
CA SER A 24 15.91 3.00 -41.47
C SER A 24 16.89 1.97 -42.05
N GLU A 25 18.05 2.39 -42.57
CA GLU A 25 19.10 1.49 -43.07
C GLU A 25 20.16 1.15 -42.00
N THR A 26 20.38 2.05 -41.04
CA THR A 26 21.52 2.04 -40.09
C THR A 26 21.09 1.92 -38.63
N GLU A 27 19.87 2.31 -38.28
CA GLU A 27 19.35 2.38 -36.91
C GLU A 27 18.33 1.27 -36.62
N ILE A 28 18.49 0.59 -35.48
CA ILE A 28 17.56 -0.43 -34.95
C ILE A 28 17.06 0.07 -33.60
N HIS A 29 15.75 0.14 -33.39
CA HIS A 29 15.16 0.59 -32.12
C HIS A 29 14.44 -0.57 -31.44
N LEU A 30 14.79 -0.83 -30.19
CA LEU A 30 14.30 -1.96 -29.38
C LEU A 30 13.59 -1.44 -28.13
N GLN A 31 12.35 -1.85 -27.89
CA GLN A 31 11.66 -1.57 -26.64
C GLN A 31 12.00 -2.65 -25.62
N LEU A 32 12.62 -2.25 -24.51
CA LEU A 32 12.90 -3.12 -23.37
C LEU A 32 11.75 -3.04 -22.36
N GLU A 33 11.34 -4.16 -21.78
CA GLU A 33 10.23 -4.27 -20.82
C GLU A 33 10.57 -3.77 -19.39
N CYS A 34 11.35 -2.70 -19.25
CA CYS A 34 11.99 -2.36 -17.98
C CYS A 34 12.26 -0.85 -17.87
N SER A 35 12.33 -0.36 -16.64
CA SER A 35 12.52 1.05 -16.30
C SER A 35 13.98 1.45 -16.00
N ALA A 36 14.94 0.52 -16.05
CA ALA A 36 16.36 0.81 -15.81
C ALA A 36 17.31 -0.15 -16.56
N PHE A 37 18.39 0.39 -17.11
CA PHE A 37 19.52 -0.39 -17.64
C PHE A 37 20.37 -1.00 -16.53
N GLY A 38 21.14 -2.06 -16.83
CA GLY A 38 22.21 -2.48 -15.92
C GLY A 38 22.81 -3.87 -16.19
N ARG A 39 23.66 -4.30 -15.25
CA ARG A 39 24.33 -5.61 -15.25
C ARG A 39 24.09 -6.46 -13.99
N SER A 40 23.49 -5.93 -12.93
CA SER A 40 23.13 -6.71 -11.73
C SER A 40 21.92 -6.17 -10.96
N ASP A 41 21.26 -7.11 -10.28
CA ASP A 41 20.38 -7.06 -9.10
C ASP A 41 19.19 -6.09 -9.03
N GLN A 42 19.31 -4.84 -9.48
CA GLN A 42 18.16 -3.98 -9.80
C GLN A 42 18.10 -3.58 -11.28
N GLY A 43 19.24 -3.57 -11.98
CA GLY A 43 19.32 -3.39 -13.42
C GLY A 43 19.62 -4.72 -14.13
N LYS A 44 18.60 -5.51 -14.45
CA LYS A 44 18.76 -6.71 -15.31
C LYS A 44 18.72 -6.40 -16.82
N CYS A 45 18.51 -5.14 -17.21
CA CYS A 45 18.00 -4.85 -18.53
C CYS A 45 19.05 -4.50 -19.60
N GLY A 46 18.74 -4.93 -20.82
CA GLY A 46 19.60 -4.89 -21.99
C GLY A 46 19.35 -6.13 -22.86
N HIS A 47 19.16 -5.93 -24.17
CA HIS A 47 18.90 -6.97 -25.15
C HIS A 47 20.06 -7.95 -25.23
N ILE A 48 19.76 -9.26 -25.28
CA ILE A 48 20.74 -10.31 -25.53
C ILE A 48 20.32 -11.06 -26.78
N ALA A 49 21.14 -10.98 -27.83
CA ALA A 49 20.92 -11.71 -29.07
C ALA A 49 22.26 -12.07 -29.73
N PRO A 50 22.34 -13.21 -30.45
CA PRO A 50 23.38 -13.42 -31.46
C PRO A 50 23.36 -12.30 -32.52
N LEU A 51 24.52 -11.84 -32.98
CA LEU A 51 24.54 -10.78 -33.99
C LEU A 51 23.92 -11.22 -35.34
N HIS A 52 23.95 -12.53 -35.62
CA HIS A 52 23.30 -13.14 -36.79
C HIS A 52 21.76 -13.11 -36.75
N ASP A 53 21.16 -12.62 -35.66
CA ASP A 53 19.72 -12.37 -35.59
C ASP A 53 19.34 -10.93 -35.96
N LEU A 54 20.19 -9.96 -35.67
CA LEU A 54 19.98 -8.57 -36.08
C LEU A 54 20.32 -8.35 -37.56
N PHE A 55 21.36 -9.02 -38.06
CA PHE A 55 21.94 -8.77 -39.38
C PHE A 55 22.01 -10.04 -40.23
N ALA A 56 21.80 -9.87 -41.53
CA ALA A 56 22.16 -10.85 -42.56
C ALA A 56 23.32 -10.29 -43.38
N VAL A 57 24.30 -11.13 -43.70
CA VAL A 57 25.49 -10.76 -44.49
C VAL A 57 25.52 -11.57 -45.78
N SER A 58 26.00 -10.95 -46.86
CA SER A 58 26.14 -11.60 -48.15
C SER A 58 27.24 -10.94 -48.98
N SER A 59 27.97 -11.76 -49.74
CA SER A 59 28.97 -11.33 -50.71
C SER A 59 28.70 -11.97 -52.06
N ASN A 60 28.90 -11.20 -53.13
CA ASN A 60 28.84 -11.70 -54.51
C ASN A 60 30.08 -11.24 -55.27
N LEU A 61 30.52 -12.07 -56.22
CA LEU A 61 31.53 -11.72 -57.20
C LEU A 61 30.86 -11.15 -58.45
N ASN A 62 31.36 -10.01 -58.94
CA ASN A 62 30.94 -9.43 -60.21
C ASN A 62 31.49 -10.22 -61.42
N ASP A 63 32.64 -10.90 -61.25
CA ASP A 63 33.22 -11.82 -62.23
C ASP A 63 33.66 -13.11 -61.51
N ARG A 64 33.32 -14.26 -62.10
CA ARG A 64 33.64 -15.61 -61.60
C ARG A 64 34.72 -16.31 -62.44
N SER A 65 35.23 -15.67 -63.49
CA SER A 65 36.14 -16.30 -64.47
C SER A 65 37.54 -16.64 -63.91
N ILE A 66 37.95 -15.98 -62.82
CA ILE A 66 39.32 -16.04 -62.28
C ILE A 66 39.42 -16.93 -61.02
N LEU A 67 38.31 -17.19 -60.32
CA LEU A 67 38.30 -17.92 -59.05
C LEU A 67 37.86 -19.37 -59.24
N VAL A 68 38.82 -20.28 -59.06
CA VAL A 68 38.59 -21.72 -59.02
C VAL A 68 38.16 -22.13 -57.60
N ASP A 69 37.13 -22.97 -57.53
CA ASP A 69 36.58 -23.60 -56.32
C ASP A 69 35.62 -22.74 -55.46
N GLU A 70 34.66 -23.37 -54.78
CA GLU A 70 33.50 -22.74 -54.10
C GLU A 70 33.84 -22.05 -52.76
N LYS A 71 35.10 -21.66 -52.56
CA LYS A 71 35.63 -21.19 -51.27
C LYS A 71 35.13 -19.79 -50.91
N GLN A 72 34.85 -19.56 -49.63
CA GLN A 72 34.58 -18.21 -49.11
C GLN A 72 35.77 -17.28 -49.40
N TYR A 73 35.51 -16.26 -50.22
CA TYR A 73 36.46 -15.20 -50.61
C TYR A 73 36.24 -13.89 -49.83
N VAL A 74 35.12 -13.80 -49.08
CA VAL A 74 34.86 -12.77 -48.07
C VAL A 74 34.59 -13.44 -46.73
N TYR A 75 35.28 -12.98 -45.70
CA TYR A 75 35.06 -13.31 -44.30
C TYR A 75 34.41 -12.10 -43.60
N TRP A 76 33.51 -12.36 -42.66
CA TRP A 76 32.78 -11.31 -41.95
C TRP A 76 33.20 -11.26 -40.49
N ARG A 77 33.57 -10.06 -40.02
CA ARG A 77 33.90 -9.81 -38.61
C ARG A 77 33.12 -8.63 -38.05
N PHE A 78 32.88 -8.65 -36.75
CA PHE A 78 32.16 -7.58 -36.07
C PHE A 78 32.82 -7.18 -34.75
N ARG A 79 32.55 -5.96 -34.31
CA ARG A 79 32.76 -5.53 -32.93
C ARG A 79 31.61 -4.65 -32.47
N VAL A 80 31.49 -4.47 -31.16
CA VAL A 80 30.44 -3.67 -30.52
C VAL A 80 31.11 -2.72 -29.54
N ASP A 81 30.67 -1.47 -29.52
CA ASP A 81 31.15 -0.38 -28.65
C ASP A 81 32.69 -0.22 -28.66
N GLY A 82 33.27 -0.39 -29.85
CA GLY A 82 34.71 -0.24 -30.10
C GLY A 82 35.60 -1.41 -29.64
N GLY A 83 35.05 -2.40 -28.92
CA GLY A 83 35.78 -3.55 -28.36
C GLY A 83 36.30 -4.56 -29.39
N ASP A 84 36.60 -5.78 -28.92
CA ASP A 84 37.31 -6.78 -29.73
C ASP A 84 36.54 -7.26 -30.96
N TRP A 85 37.30 -7.47 -32.04
CA TRP A 85 36.82 -8.10 -33.28
C TRP A 85 36.56 -9.59 -33.07
N ARG A 86 35.36 -10.03 -33.43
CA ARG A 86 34.89 -11.43 -33.39
C ARG A 86 34.45 -11.86 -34.79
N SER A 87 34.53 -13.16 -35.11
CA SER A 87 33.99 -13.65 -36.39
C SER A 87 32.46 -13.62 -36.33
N PHE A 88 31.83 -13.24 -37.43
CA PHE A 88 30.37 -13.26 -37.56
C PHE A 88 29.83 -14.71 -37.50
N ASP A 89 30.61 -15.66 -38.02
CA ASP A 89 30.24 -17.07 -38.12
C ASP A 89 30.29 -17.81 -36.77
N ASP A 90 30.96 -17.25 -35.74
CA ASP A 90 31.02 -17.83 -34.38
C ASP A 90 29.65 -17.83 -33.66
N LYS A 91 28.65 -17.12 -34.21
CA LYS A 91 27.28 -16.98 -33.67
C LYS A 91 27.18 -16.47 -32.23
N VAL A 92 28.26 -15.86 -31.71
CA VAL A 92 28.37 -15.36 -30.33
C VAL A 92 27.25 -14.38 -29.97
N THR A 93 26.66 -14.59 -28.79
CA THR A 93 25.68 -13.67 -28.19
C THR A 93 26.31 -12.35 -27.78
N VAL A 94 25.59 -11.26 -28.04
CA VAL A 94 25.94 -9.89 -27.67
C VAL A 94 24.91 -9.39 -26.65
N ARG A 95 25.36 -8.73 -25.58
CA ARG A 95 24.50 -8.02 -24.63
C ARG A 95 24.65 -6.50 -24.80
N PHE A 96 23.65 -5.87 -25.39
CA PHE A 96 23.54 -4.42 -25.48
C PHE A 96 23.12 -3.89 -24.10
N SER A 97 23.98 -3.13 -23.41
CA SER A 97 23.85 -2.87 -21.96
C SER A 97 23.34 -1.46 -21.57
N GLY A 98 23.14 -0.56 -22.53
CA GLY A 98 22.69 0.83 -22.30
C GLY A 98 21.82 1.37 -23.45
N GLU A 99 21.41 2.63 -23.36
CA GLU A 99 20.48 3.29 -24.30
C GLU A 99 20.92 3.23 -25.77
N HIS A 100 22.23 3.27 -26.01
CA HIS A 100 22.81 3.20 -27.35
C HIS A 100 24.02 2.26 -27.35
N ALA A 101 24.17 1.51 -28.44
CA ALA A 101 25.35 0.73 -28.75
C ALA A 101 25.68 0.82 -30.25
N VAL A 102 26.96 0.77 -30.60
CA VAL A 102 27.46 0.84 -31.97
C VAL A 102 28.03 -0.51 -32.39
N VAL A 103 27.45 -1.14 -33.40
CA VAL A 103 28.00 -2.34 -34.04
C VAL A 103 28.74 -1.93 -35.31
N ALA A 104 30.03 -2.24 -35.38
CA ALA A 104 30.83 -2.12 -36.60
C ALA A 104 30.99 -3.51 -37.22
N LEU A 105 30.68 -3.63 -38.50
CA LEU A 105 30.73 -4.86 -39.28
C LEU A 105 31.66 -4.68 -40.47
N GLU A 106 32.56 -5.62 -40.72
CA GLU A 106 33.53 -5.54 -41.82
C GLU A 106 33.55 -6.81 -42.66
N ALA A 107 33.53 -6.61 -43.97
CA ALA A 107 33.84 -7.61 -44.98
C ALA A 107 35.35 -7.58 -45.26
N TRP A 108 36.02 -8.73 -45.13
CA TRP A 108 37.46 -8.91 -45.35
C TRP A 108 37.74 -9.93 -46.43
N SER A 109 38.72 -9.64 -47.28
CA SER A 109 39.30 -10.57 -48.25
C SER A 109 40.73 -10.94 -47.83
N GLN A 110 41.37 -11.86 -48.56
CA GLN A 110 42.80 -12.13 -48.40
C GLN A 110 43.70 -10.90 -48.67
N CYS A 111 43.18 -9.88 -49.35
CA CYS A 111 43.86 -8.61 -49.63
C CYS A 111 43.57 -7.51 -48.60
N GLY A 112 42.73 -7.75 -47.59
CA GLY A 112 42.35 -6.77 -46.56
C GLY A 112 40.86 -6.39 -46.58
N ILE A 113 40.53 -5.25 -45.96
CA ILE A 113 39.16 -4.72 -45.85
C ILE A 113 38.57 -4.49 -47.25
N VAL A 114 37.39 -5.07 -47.50
CA VAL A 114 36.59 -4.83 -48.70
C VAL A 114 35.58 -3.71 -48.45
N LYS A 115 34.88 -3.75 -47.31
CA LYS A 115 33.91 -2.72 -46.90
C LYS A 115 33.66 -2.76 -45.39
N THR A 116 33.49 -1.57 -44.80
CA THR A 116 33.03 -1.38 -43.42
C THR A 116 31.59 -0.86 -43.44
N PHE A 117 30.79 -1.31 -42.46
CA PHE A 117 29.44 -0.86 -42.18
C PHE A 117 29.35 -0.49 -40.68
N VAL A 118 28.52 0.49 -40.35
CA VAL A 118 28.26 0.91 -38.96
C VAL A 118 26.76 0.94 -38.75
N PHE A 119 26.31 0.33 -37.66
CA PHE A 119 24.90 0.25 -37.27
C PHE A 119 24.74 0.69 -35.81
N HIS A 120 23.61 1.33 -35.53
CA HIS A 120 23.28 1.91 -34.24
C HIS A 120 22.11 1.13 -33.65
N VAL A 121 22.30 0.56 -32.47
CA VAL A 121 21.24 -0.16 -31.73
C VAL A 121 20.81 0.73 -30.58
N TYR A 122 19.60 1.29 -30.69
CA TYR A 122 18.96 2.10 -29.67
C TYR A 122 18.02 1.23 -28.84
N GLN A 123 18.10 1.36 -27.53
CA GLN A 123 17.30 0.62 -26.56
C GLN A 123 16.47 1.59 -25.74
N HIS A 124 15.15 1.41 -25.78
CA HIS A 124 14.17 2.28 -25.13
C HIS A 124 13.66 1.58 -23.89
N LEU A 125 13.74 2.23 -22.74
CA LEU A 125 13.16 1.72 -21.50
C LEU A 125 11.63 1.85 -21.54
N ASN A 126 10.92 0.90 -20.95
CA ASN A 126 9.49 1.02 -20.70
C ASN A 126 9.28 1.73 -19.36
N GLN A 127 8.21 2.49 -19.20
CA GLN A 127 7.94 3.14 -17.92
C GLN A 127 7.66 2.11 -16.83
N PRO A 128 8.01 2.39 -15.56
CA PRO A 128 7.65 1.52 -14.45
C PRO A 128 6.13 1.48 -14.27
N ILE A 129 5.62 0.36 -13.77
CA ILE A 129 4.22 0.26 -13.32
C ILE A 129 4.12 1.02 -11.99
N SER A 130 3.29 2.05 -11.94
CA SER A 130 3.18 3.01 -10.83
C SER A 130 2.06 2.69 -9.83
N VAL A 131 1.77 1.41 -9.58
CA VAL A 131 0.59 0.98 -8.79
C VAL A 131 0.58 1.51 -7.36
N ASN A 132 1.75 1.84 -6.81
CA ASN A 132 1.89 2.41 -5.47
C ASN A 132 1.33 3.84 -5.39
N ASP A 133 1.33 4.59 -6.50
CA ASP A 133 0.83 5.96 -6.57
C ASP A 133 -0.72 5.97 -6.52
N ASP A 134 -1.35 4.94 -7.10
CA ASP A 134 -2.81 4.70 -7.03
C ASP A 134 -3.23 4.04 -5.70
N PHE A 135 -2.32 3.32 -5.02
CA PHE A 135 -2.67 2.42 -3.92
C PHE A 135 -3.34 3.12 -2.73
N ASP A 136 -2.96 4.36 -2.44
CA ASP A 136 -3.60 5.12 -1.36
C ASP A 136 -5.08 5.40 -1.64
N GLY A 137 -5.45 5.65 -2.90
CA GLY A 137 -6.82 5.89 -3.34
C GLY A 137 -7.68 4.62 -3.45
N MET A 138 -7.08 3.43 -3.41
CA MET A 138 -7.82 2.15 -3.39
C MET A 138 -8.49 1.88 -2.04
N TRP A 139 -8.19 2.64 -0.98
CA TRP A 139 -8.65 2.41 0.39
C TRP A 139 -9.41 3.63 0.95
N TYR A 140 -10.72 3.48 1.14
CA TYR A 140 -11.63 4.53 1.60
C TYR A 140 -12.78 3.96 2.44
N GLN A 141 -13.51 4.81 3.18
CA GLN A 141 -14.72 4.40 3.90
C GLN A 141 -15.93 4.48 2.95
N SER A 142 -16.63 3.37 2.65
CA SER A 142 -17.86 3.42 1.83
C SER A 142 -19.07 3.97 2.62
N SER A 143 -19.02 3.92 3.95
CA SER A 143 -20.14 4.18 4.86
C SER A 143 -20.17 5.59 5.48
N SER A 144 -19.11 6.40 5.32
CA SER A 144 -19.01 7.76 5.84
C SER A 144 -18.48 8.72 4.77
N SER A 145 -19.02 9.95 4.73
CA SER A 145 -18.49 11.05 3.89
C SER A 145 -17.49 11.94 4.65
N LEU A 146 -16.93 11.42 5.75
CA LEU A 146 -16.03 12.11 6.67
C LEU A 146 -14.65 11.45 6.58
N ASP A 147 -14.09 11.43 5.38
CA ASP A 147 -12.71 11.01 5.17
C ASP A 147 -11.76 11.98 5.90
N SER A 148 -10.96 11.42 6.78
CA SER A 148 -10.01 12.07 7.69
C SER A 148 -10.59 12.98 8.78
N THR A 149 -10.19 12.69 10.02
CA THR A 149 -9.99 13.72 11.05
C THR A 149 -8.95 14.74 10.59
N THR A 150 -8.93 15.94 11.18
CA THR A 150 -8.03 17.07 10.82
C THR A 150 -6.52 16.80 11.00
N GLY A 151 -6.13 15.56 11.30
CA GLY A 151 -4.76 15.05 11.36
C GLY A 151 -4.58 13.69 10.67
N GLY A 152 -5.42 13.34 9.69
CA GLY A 152 -5.22 12.17 8.81
C GLY A 152 -5.66 10.81 9.34
N GLY A 153 -6.24 10.72 10.54
CA GLY A 153 -6.80 9.48 11.07
C GLY A 153 -8.22 9.21 10.57
N LEU A 154 -8.54 7.94 10.29
CA LEU A 154 -9.88 7.45 9.95
C LEU A 154 -10.81 7.48 11.17
N CYS A 155 -12.12 7.49 10.93
CA CYS A 155 -13.12 7.39 12.00
C CYS A 155 -13.69 5.98 12.12
N ASN A 156 -14.06 5.61 13.35
CA ASN A 156 -14.97 4.51 13.58
C ASN A 156 -16.34 4.77 12.89
N TYR A 157 -17.05 3.70 12.55
CA TYR A 157 -18.47 3.82 12.22
C TYR A 157 -19.23 4.28 13.48
N ALA A 158 -20.23 5.13 13.33
CA ALA A 158 -20.82 5.87 14.45
C ALA A 158 -21.29 4.93 15.58
N GLN A 159 -21.02 5.33 16.83
CA GLN A 159 -21.34 4.59 18.06
C GLN A 159 -20.71 3.17 18.15
N SER A 160 -19.67 2.88 17.36
CA SER A 160 -19.16 1.51 17.17
C SER A 160 -17.69 1.32 17.54
N ASP A 161 -17.31 0.08 17.81
CA ASP A 161 -15.94 -0.38 18.11
C ASP A 161 -15.13 -0.77 16.86
N PHE A 162 -15.53 -0.34 15.66
CA PHE A 162 -14.85 -0.66 14.40
C PHE A 162 -14.92 0.50 13.40
N ALA A 163 -14.01 0.54 12.44
CA ALA A 163 -14.17 1.28 11.18
C ALA A 163 -14.49 0.33 10.03
N GLU A 164 -15.36 0.74 9.11
CA GLU A 164 -15.47 0.08 7.81
C GLU A 164 -14.45 0.68 6.85
N LEU A 165 -13.80 -0.20 6.07
CA LEU A 165 -12.94 0.15 4.96
C LEU A 165 -13.25 -0.72 3.74
N THR A 166 -13.33 -0.05 2.60
CA THR A 166 -13.45 -0.63 1.28
C THR A 166 -12.08 -0.61 0.60
N PHE A 167 -11.72 -1.73 -0.03
CA PHE A 167 -10.65 -1.83 -1.02
C PHE A 167 -11.26 -1.93 -2.41
N ASP A 168 -10.93 -0.98 -3.30
CA ASP A 168 -11.33 -1.00 -4.70
C ASP A 168 -10.11 -0.95 -5.63
N PHE A 169 -9.78 -2.08 -6.23
CA PHE A 169 -8.72 -2.18 -7.24
C PHE A 169 -9.31 -2.27 -8.65
N GLN A 170 -8.85 -1.37 -9.52
CA GLN A 170 -9.11 -1.42 -10.96
C GLN A 170 -7.92 -2.04 -11.71
N PRO A 171 -8.14 -2.92 -12.71
CA PRO A 171 -7.06 -3.68 -13.36
C PRO A 171 -6.06 -2.86 -14.17
N LEU A 172 -6.33 -1.55 -14.36
CA LEU A 172 -5.45 -0.57 -15.02
C LEU A 172 -4.61 0.26 -14.03
N ALA A 173 -4.74 0.06 -12.72
CA ALA A 173 -3.96 0.80 -11.73
C ALA A 173 -2.45 0.54 -11.92
N GLY A 174 -1.66 1.61 -11.90
CA GLY A 174 -0.24 1.65 -12.23
C GLY A 174 0.08 1.45 -13.72
N LEU A 175 -0.90 1.27 -14.61
CA LEU A 175 -0.70 0.98 -16.03
C LEU A 175 -0.99 2.16 -16.96
N VAL A 176 -1.57 3.25 -16.47
CA VAL A 176 -1.93 4.41 -17.30
C VAL A 176 -0.94 5.56 -17.08
N VAL A 177 -0.07 5.77 -18.07
CA VAL A 177 0.89 6.88 -18.13
C VAL A 177 0.20 8.11 -18.72
N ASN A 178 0.39 9.27 -18.05
CA ASN A 178 -0.06 10.58 -18.50
C ASN A 178 -1.52 10.63 -18.99
N GLN A 179 -2.40 9.81 -18.37
CA GLN A 179 -3.83 9.66 -18.72
C GLN A 179 -4.11 9.28 -20.19
N THR A 180 -3.10 8.85 -20.95
CA THR A 180 -3.17 8.74 -22.42
C THR A 180 -2.51 7.49 -23.00
N GLN A 181 -1.51 6.91 -22.33
CA GLN A 181 -0.83 5.70 -22.78
C GLN A 181 -1.03 4.57 -21.76
N THR A 182 -1.56 3.43 -22.20
CA THR A 182 -1.60 2.21 -21.39
C THR A 182 -0.32 1.39 -21.61
N LEU A 183 0.33 0.98 -20.53
CA LEU A 183 1.52 0.12 -20.57
C LEU A 183 1.15 -1.32 -21.01
N PRO A 184 2.06 -2.05 -21.69
CA PRO A 184 1.81 -3.38 -22.27
C PRO A 184 1.83 -4.51 -21.21
N TRP A 185 1.04 -4.35 -20.16
CA TRP A 185 0.86 -5.30 -19.08
C TRP A 185 -0.63 -5.53 -18.82
N VAL A 186 -0.96 -6.66 -18.21
CA VAL A 186 -2.32 -6.96 -17.73
C VAL A 186 -2.21 -7.48 -16.30
N SER A 187 -3.05 -6.95 -15.39
CA SER A 187 -3.14 -7.46 -14.02
C SER A 187 -3.55 -8.94 -14.00
N THR A 188 -2.82 -9.75 -13.23
CA THR A 188 -3.04 -11.19 -13.04
C THR A 188 -3.45 -11.57 -11.62
N GLY A 189 -3.42 -10.62 -10.68
CA GLY A 189 -3.93 -10.84 -9.33
C GLY A 189 -3.47 -9.81 -8.31
N VAL A 190 -4.11 -9.85 -7.14
CA VAL A 190 -3.80 -9.03 -5.96
C VAL A 190 -3.88 -9.93 -4.73
N ALA A 191 -2.84 -9.94 -3.90
CA ALA A 191 -2.86 -10.61 -2.60
C ALA A 191 -2.42 -9.63 -1.51
N CYS A 192 -3.23 -9.49 -0.46
CA CYS A 192 -2.97 -8.52 0.62
C CYS A 192 -2.87 -9.21 1.98
N ASP A 193 -1.83 -8.86 2.72
CA ASP A 193 -1.60 -9.25 4.10
C ASP A 193 -1.89 -8.04 5.02
N VAL A 194 -2.44 -8.29 6.20
CA VAL A 194 -2.77 -7.25 7.20
C VAL A 194 -2.02 -7.50 8.51
N GLN A 195 -1.61 -6.43 9.17
CA GLN A 195 -0.86 -6.44 10.41
C GLN A 195 -1.49 -5.43 11.37
N TYR A 196 -1.91 -5.88 12.57
CA TYR A 196 -2.31 -4.96 13.64
C TYR A 196 -1.04 -4.42 14.30
N ALA A 197 -0.78 -3.12 14.20
CA ALA A 197 0.48 -2.46 14.55
C ALA A 197 1.74 -3.07 13.91
N ASP A 198 2.76 -2.26 13.62
CA ASP A 198 3.95 -2.70 12.87
C ASP A 198 4.87 -3.71 13.64
N THR A 199 4.44 -4.15 14.83
CA THR A 199 5.16 -5.09 15.71
C THR A 199 4.64 -6.53 15.70
N ARG A 200 3.49 -6.81 15.07
CA ARG A 200 2.87 -8.16 15.07
C ARG A 200 3.17 -8.96 13.80
N LEU A 201 2.78 -10.23 13.76
CA LEU A 201 2.85 -11.01 12.51
C LEU A 201 1.75 -10.54 11.53
N PRO A 202 2.08 -10.32 10.24
CA PRO A 202 1.09 -10.14 9.18
C PRO A 202 0.33 -11.45 8.91
N VAL A 203 -0.96 -11.33 8.60
CA VAL A 203 -1.85 -12.45 8.26
C VAL A 203 -2.61 -12.18 6.96
N PRO A 204 -2.96 -13.19 6.15
CA PRO A 204 -3.65 -12.96 4.87
C PRO A 204 -5.03 -12.31 5.04
N LEU A 205 -5.22 -11.12 4.46
CA LEU A 205 -6.51 -10.41 4.46
C LEU A 205 -7.42 -10.94 3.35
N PHE A 206 -6.90 -11.04 2.12
CA PHE A 206 -7.54 -11.69 0.97
C PHE A 206 -6.52 -11.96 -0.14
N ALA A 207 -6.91 -12.80 -1.12
CA ALA A 207 -6.20 -12.95 -2.39
C ALA A 207 -7.18 -13.11 -3.55
N SER A 208 -6.79 -12.63 -4.73
CA SER A 208 -7.50 -12.78 -5.99
C SER A 208 -6.50 -13.10 -7.11
N THR A 209 -6.80 -14.11 -7.91
CA THR A 209 -6.05 -14.51 -9.12
C THR A 209 -6.83 -14.18 -10.40
N ALA A 210 -7.86 -13.33 -10.30
CA ALA A 210 -8.69 -12.95 -11.43
C ALA A 210 -7.92 -12.02 -12.38
N ARG A 211 -7.70 -12.47 -13.62
CA ARG A 211 -6.97 -11.72 -14.65
C ARG A 211 -7.83 -10.60 -15.24
N ASN A 212 -7.27 -9.40 -15.31
CA ASN A 212 -7.91 -8.19 -15.85
C ASN A 212 -9.28 -7.86 -15.20
N ALA A 213 -9.43 -8.13 -13.91
CA ALA A 213 -10.67 -7.95 -13.17
C ALA A 213 -10.55 -6.85 -12.09
N THR A 214 -11.65 -6.15 -11.85
CA THR A 214 -11.82 -5.28 -10.67
C THR A 214 -11.92 -6.12 -9.40
N VAL A 215 -11.33 -5.67 -8.29
CA VAL A 215 -11.40 -6.36 -6.99
C VAL A 215 -11.93 -5.39 -5.94
N LEU A 216 -13.24 -5.43 -5.71
CA LEU A 216 -13.95 -4.65 -4.69
C LEU A 216 -14.22 -5.51 -3.45
N ARG A 217 -13.54 -5.24 -2.34
CA ARG A 217 -13.67 -5.95 -1.05
C ARG A 217 -13.98 -4.96 0.06
N ARG A 218 -14.65 -5.39 1.13
CA ARG A 218 -14.94 -4.55 2.30
C ARG A 218 -14.66 -5.30 3.59
N PHE A 219 -14.23 -4.57 4.60
CA PHE A 219 -13.74 -5.11 5.86
C PHE A 219 -14.17 -4.23 7.02
N SER A 220 -14.43 -4.86 8.17
CA SER A 220 -14.51 -4.15 9.45
C SER A 220 -13.18 -4.29 10.18
N PHE A 221 -12.59 -3.17 10.59
CA PHE A 221 -11.36 -3.12 11.36
C PHE A 221 -11.71 -2.74 12.80
N GLN A 222 -11.65 -3.71 13.72
CA GLN A 222 -12.01 -3.52 15.12
C GLN A 222 -10.92 -2.71 15.86
N MET A 223 -11.36 -1.74 16.66
CA MET A 223 -10.53 -0.92 17.52
C MET A 223 -10.02 -1.70 18.75
N GLN A 224 -8.97 -1.20 19.39
CA GLN A 224 -8.52 -1.80 20.66
C GLN A 224 -9.43 -1.42 21.82
N SER A 225 -10.07 -2.40 22.44
CA SER A 225 -10.80 -2.28 23.71
C SER A 225 -9.86 -2.24 24.91
N LEU A 226 -8.97 -1.24 24.98
CA LEU A 226 -8.21 -0.93 26.20
C LEU A 226 -9.10 -0.13 27.18
N PRO A 227 -9.32 -0.58 28.43
CA PRO A 227 -10.23 0.09 29.36
C PRO A 227 -9.81 1.50 29.81
N THR A 228 -8.59 1.94 29.50
CA THR A 228 -8.06 3.25 29.87
C THR A 228 -7.42 3.95 28.68
N THR A 229 -7.84 5.21 28.44
CA THR A 229 -7.53 6.08 27.28
C THR A 229 -8.17 5.69 25.94
N ARG A 230 -8.48 6.70 25.10
CA ARG A 230 -8.93 6.49 23.71
C ARG A 230 -7.74 5.98 22.89
N ALA A 231 -7.62 4.67 22.72
CA ALA A 231 -6.55 4.04 21.97
C ALA A 231 -6.74 4.21 20.44
N ASP A 232 -5.97 5.13 19.85
CA ASP A 232 -5.72 5.19 18.41
C ASP A 232 -5.29 3.79 17.91
N THR A 233 -6.05 3.19 17.00
CA THR A 233 -5.81 1.81 16.54
C THR A 233 -5.19 1.80 15.15
N THR A 234 -3.91 1.44 15.05
CA THR A 234 -3.14 1.45 13.79
C THR A 234 -3.05 0.07 13.15
N PHE A 235 -3.34 0.00 11.86
CA PHE A 235 -3.16 -1.17 11.00
C PHE A 235 -2.23 -0.85 9.84
N SER A 236 -1.47 -1.85 9.41
CA SER A 236 -0.65 -1.83 8.19
C SER A 236 -1.15 -2.91 7.24
N VAL A 237 -1.32 -2.57 5.96
CA VAL A 237 -1.75 -3.49 4.90
C VAL A 237 -0.72 -3.50 3.78
N LEU A 238 -0.17 -4.68 3.51
CA LEU A 238 0.79 -4.95 2.44
C LEU A 238 0.10 -5.69 1.30
N CYS A 239 -0.13 -5.02 0.17
CA CYS A 239 -0.68 -5.64 -1.04
C CYS A 239 0.42 -5.93 -2.06
N LYS A 240 0.33 -7.09 -2.71
CA LYS A 240 1.23 -7.58 -3.76
C LYS A 240 0.45 -7.67 -5.07
N PHE A 241 0.66 -6.68 -5.94
CA PHE A 241 0.01 -6.58 -7.25
C PHE A 241 0.82 -7.36 -8.29
N SER A 242 0.18 -8.29 -8.99
CA SER A 242 0.84 -9.10 -10.02
C SER A 242 0.36 -8.73 -11.42
N TYR A 243 1.31 -8.69 -12.35
CA TYR A 243 1.09 -8.34 -13.75
C TYR A 243 1.84 -9.30 -14.68
N ALA A 244 1.32 -9.49 -15.89
CA ALA A 244 1.98 -10.21 -16.98
C ALA A 244 2.09 -9.32 -18.23
N SER A 245 3.20 -9.42 -18.95
CA SER A 245 3.40 -8.73 -20.23
C SER A 245 2.37 -9.19 -21.27
N THR A 246 1.96 -8.29 -22.17
CA THR A 246 1.08 -8.64 -23.30
C THR A 246 1.85 -9.25 -24.47
N TYR A 247 3.18 -9.13 -24.50
CA TYR A 247 4.02 -9.52 -25.65
C TYR A 247 5.06 -10.59 -25.31
N THR A 248 5.30 -10.89 -24.03
CA THR A 248 6.22 -11.94 -23.60
C THR A 248 5.64 -12.76 -22.44
N ASN A 249 6.29 -13.88 -22.10
CA ASN A 249 5.95 -14.70 -20.94
C ASN A 249 6.45 -14.10 -19.60
N ARG A 250 6.82 -12.82 -19.54
CA ARG A 250 7.32 -12.17 -18.33
C ARG A 250 6.18 -11.78 -17.39
N THR A 251 6.39 -12.05 -16.11
CA THR A 251 5.58 -11.52 -15.00
C THR A 251 6.39 -10.57 -14.12
N VAL A 252 5.67 -9.75 -13.35
CA VAL A 252 6.22 -8.91 -12.29
C VAL A 252 5.22 -8.83 -11.13
N THR A 253 5.72 -8.76 -9.91
CA THR A 253 4.91 -8.56 -8.70
C THR A 253 5.48 -7.37 -7.94
N LEU A 254 4.62 -6.43 -7.55
CA LEU A 254 4.99 -5.16 -6.93
C LEU A 254 4.32 -5.02 -5.55
N PRO A 255 5.08 -4.75 -4.49
CA PRO A 255 4.54 -4.50 -3.16
C PRO A 255 4.15 -3.02 -2.98
N ALA A 256 2.98 -2.79 -2.42
CA ALA A 256 2.53 -1.50 -1.91
C ALA A 256 2.10 -1.68 -0.44
N THR A 257 2.44 -0.72 0.42
CA THR A 257 2.10 -0.74 1.85
C THR A 257 1.34 0.53 2.21
N LYS A 258 0.23 0.40 2.93
CA LYS A 258 -0.56 1.52 3.46
C LYS A 258 -0.78 1.29 4.94
N THR A 259 -0.41 2.27 5.75
CA THR A 259 -0.68 2.29 7.19
C THR A 259 -1.80 3.30 7.46
N PHE A 260 -2.78 2.93 8.27
CA PHE A 260 -3.86 3.82 8.67
C PHE A 260 -4.20 3.66 10.16
N THR A 261 -4.60 4.77 10.78
CA THR A 261 -4.97 4.83 12.19
C THR A 261 -6.44 5.17 12.32
N ILE A 262 -7.19 4.30 12.99
CA ILE A 262 -8.61 4.47 13.30
C ILE A 262 -8.74 5.13 14.67
N LYS A 263 -9.58 6.16 14.74
CA LYS A 263 -9.86 6.94 15.95
C LYS A 263 -11.33 6.83 16.32
N ASN A 264 -11.63 6.87 17.61
CA ASN A 264 -13.01 7.06 18.04
C ASN A 264 -13.37 8.55 17.84
N CYS A 265 -14.21 8.81 16.83
CA CYS A 265 -14.68 10.13 16.44
C CYS A 265 -16.03 10.49 17.06
N ASP A 266 -16.65 9.57 17.81
CA ASP A 266 -17.89 9.85 18.53
C ASP A 266 -17.65 10.95 19.59
N LYS A 267 -18.67 11.79 19.74
CA LYS A 267 -18.74 12.72 20.86
C LYS A 267 -18.72 11.91 22.17
N PRO A 268 -17.94 12.31 23.18
CA PRO A 268 -18.05 11.70 24.50
C PRO A 268 -19.46 11.97 25.03
N ASP A 269 -20.23 10.90 25.20
CA ASP A 269 -21.58 10.91 25.74
C ASP A 269 -21.59 10.19 27.09
N TRP A 270 -22.57 10.50 27.94
CA TRP A 270 -22.64 9.93 29.30
C TRP A 270 -23.40 8.61 29.26
N ASP A 271 -22.73 7.53 29.69
CA ASP A 271 -23.25 6.16 29.73
C ASP A 271 -24.03 5.75 28.46
N CYS A 272 -23.31 5.24 27.45
CA CYS A 272 -23.94 4.35 26.48
C CYS A 272 -24.64 3.23 27.28
N PRO A 273 -25.97 3.05 27.20
CA PRO A 273 -26.73 2.10 28.04
C PRO A 273 -26.47 0.63 27.65
N PHE A 274 -25.40 0.41 26.89
CA PHE A 274 -24.98 -0.85 26.32
C PHE A 274 -23.70 -1.41 26.98
N GLY A 275 -23.16 -0.79 28.04
CA GLY A 275 -21.99 -1.30 28.77
C GLY A 275 -22.25 -2.67 29.41
N GLU A 276 -23.09 -2.73 30.44
CA GLU A 276 -23.51 -3.97 31.12
C GLU A 276 -24.19 -4.97 30.15
N CYS A 277 -24.86 -4.44 29.13
CA CYS A 277 -25.38 -5.22 28.00
C CYS A 277 -24.26 -5.94 27.23
N SER A 278 -23.19 -5.25 26.86
CA SER A 278 -22.09 -5.80 26.07
C SER A 278 -21.42 -6.96 26.81
N ASP A 279 -21.20 -6.82 28.12
CA ASP A 279 -20.68 -7.90 28.97
C ASP A 279 -21.61 -9.13 28.97
N LYS A 280 -22.93 -8.93 29.11
CA LYS A 280 -23.94 -10.00 29.04
C LYS A 280 -23.96 -10.67 27.65
N CYS A 281 -23.79 -9.90 26.57
CA CYS A 281 -23.76 -10.40 25.20
C CYS A 281 -22.47 -11.18 24.89
N ALA A 282 -21.32 -10.68 25.35
CA ALA A 282 -20.02 -11.34 25.24
C ALA A 282 -20.01 -12.68 26.00
N ALA A 283 -20.58 -12.71 27.21
CA ALA A 283 -20.77 -13.95 27.97
C ALA A 283 -21.69 -14.96 27.26
N ALA A 284 -22.66 -14.49 26.47
CA ALA A 284 -23.50 -15.33 25.60
C ALA A 284 -22.86 -15.66 24.24
N GLY A 285 -21.67 -15.15 23.93
CA GLY A 285 -20.98 -15.34 22.65
C GLY A 285 -21.62 -14.63 21.44
N ALA A 286 -22.60 -13.75 21.68
CA ALA A 286 -23.36 -13.02 20.66
C ALA A 286 -22.84 -11.57 20.51
N PRO A 287 -22.87 -10.97 19.31
CA PRO A 287 -22.51 -9.56 19.15
C PRO A 287 -23.51 -8.66 19.88
N ALA A 288 -22.98 -7.70 20.64
CA ALA A 288 -23.76 -6.66 21.30
C ALA A 288 -24.38 -5.69 20.28
N PRO A 289 -25.34 -4.85 20.69
CA PRO A 289 -25.68 -3.62 19.96
C PRO A 289 -24.43 -2.87 19.48
N PHE A 290 -24.50 -2.35 18.25
CA PHE A 290 -23.43 -1.64 17.54
C PHE A 290 -22.17 -2.44 17.18
N SER A 291 -21.98 -3.68 17.69
CA SER A 291 -20.91 -4.58 17.25
C SER A 291 -21.17 -5.21 15.87
N ILE A 292 -20.11 -5.72 15.24
CA ILE A 292 -20.19 -6.49 13.99
C ILE A 292 -20.94 -7.82 14.19
N CYS A 293 -21.99 -8.02 13.40
CA CYS A 293 -22.71 -9.29 13.30
C CYS A 293 -22.35 -10.09 12.05
N GLY A 294 -21.75 -9.47 11.02
CA GLY A 294 -21.29 -10.22 9.86
C GLY A 294 -20.40 -9.48 8.87
N GLY A 295 -19.86 -10.25 7.92
CA GLY A 295 -18.83 -9.81 6.97
C GLY A 295 -17.42 -10.25 7.39
N ARG A 296 -16.39 -9.79 6.66
CA ARG A 296 -14.99 -9.99 7.05
C ARG A 296 -14.59 -8.96 8.10
N SER A 297 -13.96 -9.43 9.17
CA SER A 297 -13.54 -8.61 10.31
C SER A 297 -12.08 -8.87 10.66
N VAL A 298 -11.31 -7.79 10.78
CA VAL A 298 -9.93 -7.77 11.28
C VAL A 298 -9.97 -7.32 12.73
N SER A 299 -9.37 -8.10 13.62
CA SER A 299 -9.37 -7.85 15.06
C SER A 299 -8.09 -8.37 15.73
N THR A 300 -8.02 -8.26 17.06
CA THR A 300 -6.92 -8.80 17.86
C THR A 300 -7.36 -9.98 18.72
N SER A 301 -6.53 -11.03 18.79
CA SER A 301 -6.71 -12.09 19.78
C SER A 301 -6.39 -11.59 21.20
N ALA A 302 -6.83 -12.35 22.21
CA ALA A 302 -6.38 -12.15 23.60
C ALA A 302 -4.85 -12.34 23.78
N SER A 303 -4.21 -13.12 22.91
CA SER A 303 -2.74 -13.26 22.83
C SER A 303 -2.04 -12.09 22.11
N SER A 304 -2.78 -11.05 21.71
CA SER A 304 -2.25 -9.92 20.92
C SER A 304 -1.66 -10.32 19.57
N GLU A 305 -2.33 -11.21 18.84
CA GLU A 305 -2.07 -11.52 17.43
C GLU A 305 -3.06 -10.79 16.52
N THR A 306 -2.72 -10.61 15.24
CA THR A 306 -3.66 -10.13 14.21
C THR A 306 -4.57 -11.27 13.78
N VAL A 307 -5.90 -11.08 13.77
CA VAL A 307 -6.85 -12.12 13.37
C VAL A 307 -7.75 -11.59 12.26
N VAL A 308 -7.89 -12.34 11.16
CA VAL A 308 -8.89 -12.10 10.11
C VAL A 308 -9.93 -13.20 10.19
N THR A 309 -11.19 -12.81 10.40
CA THR A 309 -12.33 -13.73 10.49
C THR A 309 -13.38 -13.39 9.45
N PHE A 310 -14.16 -14.38 9.04
CA PHE A 310 -15.50 -14.17 8.51
C PHE A 310 -16.49 -14.61 9.57
N GLN A 311 -17.54 -13.81 9.82
CA GLN A 311 -18.62 -14.19 10.71
C GLN A 311 -20.00 -13.87 10.13
N ARG A 312 -21.01 -14.57 10.64
CA ARG A 312 -22.44 -14.28 10.49
C ARG A 312 -23.17 -14.81 11.72
N LYS A 313 -23.46 -13.93 12.67
CA LYS A 313 -24.11 -14.25 13.96
C LYS A 313 -25.44 -13.54 14.08
N ALA A 314 -26.38 -14.15 14.80
CA ALA A 314 -27.57 -13.44 15.29
C ALA A 314 -27.16 -12.43 16.37
N CYS A 315 -27.81 -11.26 16.39
CA CYS A 315 -27.57 -10.23 17.38
C CYS A 315 -28.05 -10.62 18.77
N CYS A 316 -27.39 -10.09 19.79
CA CYS A 316 -27.77 -10.27 21.18
C CYS A 316 -29.14 -9.61 21.47
N ALA A 317 -30.13 -10.43 21.86
CA ALA A 317 -31.48 -9.97 22.19
C ALA A 317 -31.65 -9.52 23.66
N THR A 318 -30.62 -9.71 24.49
CA THR A 318 -30.62 -9.39 25.94
C THR A 318 -30.85 -7.90 26.23
N CYS A 319 -30.64 -7.04 25.24
CA CYS A 319 -30.71 -5.58 25.35
C CYS A 319 -31.80 -4.98 24.46
N GLY A 320 -32.85 -5.78 24.20
CA GLY A 320 -33.93 -5.47 23.27
C GLY A 320 -33.74 -6.05 21.87
N PRO A 321 -34.76 -5.92 21.00
CA PRO A 321 -34.76 -6.47 19.64
C PRO A 321 -33.77 -5.74 18.72
N ALA A 322 -32.60 -6.36 18.53
CA ALA A 322 -31.56 -5.94 17.59
C ALA A 322 -31.54 -6.81 16.33
N GLU A 323 -31.38 -6.17 15.17
CA GLU A 323 -31.30 -6.82 13.86
C GLU A 323 -29.90 -6.68 13.26
N CYS A 324 -29.43 -7.70 12.54
CA CYS A 324 -28.17 -7.64 11.80
C CYS A 324 -28.41 -6.94 10.45
N GLN A 325 -28.01 -5.67 10.32
CA GLN A 325 -28.26 -4.82 9.15
C GLN A 325 -26.95 -4.31 8.52
N SER A 326 -27.01 -3.85 7.27
CA SER A 326 -25.83 -3.32 6.56
C SER A 326 -25.47 -1.90 7.02
N VAL A 327 -24.16 -1.64 7.18
CA VAL A 327 -23.61 -0.28 7.38
C VAL A 327 -23.77 0.61 6.13
N PHE A 328 -24.13 0.03 4.98
CA PHE A 328 -24.44 0.76 3.74
C PHE A 328 -25.95 1.03 3.55
N GLY A 329 -26.75 0.75 4.58
CA GLY A 329 -28.19 0.99 4.57
C GLY A 329 -29.02 -0.08 3.83
N ARG A 330 -30.34 0.09 3.91
CA ARG A 330 -31.35 -0.94 3.55
C ARG A 330 -31.61 -1.10 2.04
N SER A 331 -30.94 -0.35 1.17
CA SER A 331 -31.14 -0.39 -0.29
C SER A 331 -30.03 -1.13 -1.05
N VAL A 332 -29.03 -1.68 -0.35
CA VAL A 332 -27.91 -2.41 -0.97
C VAL A 332 -28.26 -3.90 -1.08
N VAL A 333 -28.09 -4.47 -2.27
CA VAL A 333 -28.14 -5.93 -2.46
C VAL A 333 -26.90 -6.52 -1.80
N LEU A 334 -27.10 -7.20 -0.67
CA LEU A 334 -26.02 -7.79 0.11
C LEU A 334 -25.24 -8.82 -0.70
N ARG A 335 -23.92 -8.61 -0.79
CA ARG A 335 -22.96 -9.63 -1.17
C ARG A 335 -22.53 -10.37 0.09
N ASP A 336 -23.00 -11.60 0.24
CA ASP A 336 -22.52 -12.50 1.29
C ASP A 336 -20.99 -12.60 1.25
N GLU A 337 -20.36 -12.71 2.43
CA GLU A 337 -18.91 -12.63 2.66
C GLU A 337 -18.21 -11.29 2.34
N GLU A 338 -18.82 -10.37 1.59
CA GLU A 338 -18.18 -9.12 1.15
C GLU A 338 -18.70 -7.85 1.82
N ASP A 339 -19.95 -7.79 2.27
CA ASP A 339 -20.51 -6.60 2.92
C ASP A 339 -20.47 -6.68 4.46
N VAL A 340 -20.22 -5.52 5.09
CA VAL A 340 -20.12 -5.37 6.55
C VAL A 340 -21.51 -5.20 7.17
N LEU A 341 -21.80 -5.97 8.23
CA LEU A 341 -23.09 -5.99 8.93
C LEU A 341 -22.92 -5.71 10.44
N GLN A 342 -23.81 -4.90 10.98
CA GLN A 342 -23.83 -4.43 12.37
C GLN A 342 -25.15 -4.78 13.07
N CYS A 343 -25.12 -5.01 14.39
CA CYS A 343 -26.33 -5.09 15.20
C CYS A 343 -26.96 -3.71 15.46
N VAL A 344 -28.10 -3.45 14.83
CA VAL A 344 -28.89 -2.22 15.01
C VAL A 344 -30.10 -2.51 15.89
N VAL A 345 -30.23 -1.81 17.02
CA VAL A 345 -31.41 -1.91 17.89
C VAL A 345 -32.59 -1.21 17.22
N SER A 346 -33.73 -1.90 17.12
CA SER A 346 -34.94 -1.31 16.54
C SER A 346 -35.55 -0.24 17.46
N GLU A 347 -36.03 0.86 16.88
CA GLU A 347 -36.26 2.12 17.63
C GLU A 347 -37.35 2.06 18.71
N GLY A 348 -38.18 1.01 18.74
CA GLY A 348 -39.13 0.76 19.83
C GLY A 348 -38.46 0.61 21.21
N ALA A 349 -37.17 0.27 21.28
CA ALA A 349 -36.44 0.14 22.54
C ALA A 349 -36.03 1.48 23.17
N LYS A 350 -36.00 2.59 22.43
CA LYS A 350 -35.57 3.92 22.93
C LYS A 350 -36.50 4.52 24.00
N SER A 351 -37.66 3.92 24.25
CA SER A 351 -38.71 4.47 25.14
C SER A 351 -38.79 3.83 26.54
N ASN A 352 -38.11 2.71 26.81
CA ASN A 352 -38.31 1.95 28.07
C ASN A 352 -37.18 2.13 29.10
N TYR A 353 -35.95 2.46 28.67
CA TYR A 353 -34.83 2.65 29.61
C TYR A 353 -35.01 3.87 30.52
N THR A 354 -35.77 4.87 30.10
CA THR A 354 -36.16 6.01 30.95
C THR A 354 -37.19 5.66 32.01
N THR A 355 -37.98 4.60 31.84
CA THR A 355 -38.98 4.17 32.82
C THR A 355 -38.40 3.28 33.94
N GLU A 356 -37.52 2.33 33.63
CA GLU A 356 -36.90 1.47 34.67
C GLU A 356 -36.00 2.29 35.62
N LEU A 357 -35.32 3.33 35.12
CA LEU A 357 -34.55 4.27 35.95
C LEU A 357 -35.45 5.09 36.90
N LEU A 358 -36.65 5.47 36.48
CA LEU A 358 -37.60 6.15 37.37
C LEU A 358 -38.20 5.20 38.43
N GLU A 359 -38.47 3.94 38.09
CA GLU A 359 -38.99 2.96 39.07
C GLU A 359 -37.93 2.57 40.11
N LEU A 360 -36.64 2.50 39.74
CA LEU A 360 -35.55 2.31 40.69
C LEU A 360 -35.38 3.50 41.65
N GLN A 361 -35.49 4.74 41.17
CA GLN A 361 -35.48 5.92 42.06
C GLN A 361 -36.74 6.01 42.94
N ALA A 362 -37.86 5.40 42.54
CA ALA A 362 -39.11 5.38 43.30
C ALA A 362 -39.13 4.37 44.47
N HIS A 363 -38.04 3.62 44.72
CA HIS A 363 -38.02 2.54 45.73
C HIS A 363 -37.11 2.76 46.95
N GLU A 364 -36.30 3.82 47.00
CA GLU A 364 -35.55 4.18 48.23
C GLU A 364 -36.29 5.20 49.12
N ASP A 365 -37.24 5.96 48.58
CA ASP A 365 -37.85 7.12 49.26
C ASP A 365 -39.13 6.78 50.06
N MET A 366 -39.13 5.69 50.86
CA MET A 366 -40.25 5.38 51.77
C MET A 366 -39.91 4.72 53.12
N THR A 367 -38.98 5.29 53.90
CA THR A 367 -39.04 5.18 55.37
C THR A 367 -38.49 6.42 56.10
N THR A 368 -39.39 7.19 56.73
CA THR A 368 -39.21 7.97 57.99
C THR A 368 -38.05 8.98 58.14
N SER A 369 -38.15 10.10 58.87
CA SER A 369 -39.26 10.86 59.46
C SER A 369 -38.63 11.99 60.31
N VAL A 370 -38.93 13.26 60.00
CA VAL A 370 -38.87 14.42 60.94
C VAL A 370 -37.56 14.65 61.73
N SER A 371 -36.78 15.68 61.35
CA SER A 371 -36.35 16.75 62.28
C SER A 371 -35.59 17.90 61.62
N THR A 372 -35.95 19.11 62.04
CA THR A 372 -35.59 20.45 61.56
C THR A 372 -34.16 20.95 61.83
N ALA A 373 -33.71 21.85 60.94
CA ALA A 373 -33.00 23.11 61.22
C ALA A 373 -31.47 23.17 61.45
N VAL A 374 -30.80 23.88 60.52
CA VAL A 374 -29.97 25.08 60.72
C VAL A 374 -29.15 25.22 62.02
N VAL A 375 -27.82 25.13 61.91
CA VAL A 375 -26.87 26.22 62.24
C VAL A 375 -25.63 26.10 61.33
N ALA A 376 -25.18 27.21 60.74
CA ALA A 376 -23.85 27.33 60.11
C ALA A 376 -23.16 28.61 60.62
N CYS A 377 -22.35 28.46 61.67
CA CYS A 377 -21.55 29.48 62.38
C CYS A 377 -20.77 28.78 63.51
N VAL A 378 -19.57 29.17 63.98
CA VAL A 378 -18.57 30.16 63.49
C VAL A 378 -17.24 29.97 64.28
N PHE A 379 -16.08 30.34 63.72
CA PHE A 379 -14.74 30.48 64.40
C PHE A 379 -14.10 29.21 65.03
N LEU A 380 -12.80 29.12 65.41
CA LEU A 380 -11.52 29.76 64.98
C LEU A 380 -10.31 28.89 65.43
N VAL A 381 -9.31 28.71 64.55
CA VAL A 381 -7.83 28.87 64.73
C VAL A 381 -7.11 28.46 66.06
N LEU A 382 -5.91 27.84 65.91
CA LEU A 382 -4.89 27.38 66.90
C LEU A 382 -5.19 26.04 67.62
N GLY A 383 -4.20 25.20 68.00
CA GLY A 383 -2.77 25.21 67.64
C GLY A 383 -1.84 24.30 68.49
N VAL A 384 -1.14 23.35 67.84
CA VAL A 384 0.26 22.91 68.05
C VAL A 384 0.72 22.29 69.42
N LEU A 385 1.31 21.07 69.34
CA LEU A 385 2.04 20.28 70.39
C LEU A 385 1.18 19.72 71.57
N LEU A 386 1.51 18.63 72.29
CA LEU A 386 2.70 17.75 72.45
C LEU A 386 2.30 16.26 72.20
N VAL A 387 3.09 15.26 71.75
CA VAL A 387 4.52 14.87 71.84
C VAL A 387 4.81 13.70 72.83
N VAL A 388 5.03 12.50 72.24
CA VAL A 388 6.04 11.47 72.57
C VAL A 388 5.85 10.44 73.73
N TRP A 389 5.63 9.16 73.34
CA TRP A 389 6.51 7.99 73.57
C TRP A 389 6.00 6.78 72.74
N GLY A 390 6.83 5.89 72.15
CA GLY A 390 8.28 5.97 71.90
C GLY A 390 8.93 4.61 71.56
N ARG A 391 9.94 4.61 70.66
CA ARG A 391 10.83 3.48 70.22
C ARG A 391 10.14 2.41 69.34
N ARG A 392 10.76 1.75 68.34
CA ARG A 392 12.10 1.74 67.66
C ARG A 392 11.90 0.88 66.36
N HIS A 393 12.69 0.82 65.29
CA HIS A 393 13.97 1.37 64.77
C HIS A 393 13.79 1.40 63.20
N VAL A 394 14.36 2.23 62.30
CA VAL A 394 15.63 3.00 62.19
C VAL A 394 16.86 2.10 61.97
N ASN A 395 17.66 2.12 60.90
CA ASN A 395 17.73 2.87 59.61
C ASN A 395 18.51 1.93 58.61
N THR A 396 18.89 2.20 57.35
CA THR A 396 18.98 3.37 56.43
C THR A 396 18.88 2.80 54.96
N HIS A 397 19.25 3.38 53.80
CA HIS A 397 19.88 4.65 53.35
C HIS A 397 19.48 4.99 51.90
N CYS A 398 19.52 6.28 51.56
CA CYS A 398 19.99 6.82 50.27
C CYS A 398 21.02 7.92 50.62
N ASP A 399 21.92 8.28 49.69
CA ASP A 399 22.86 9.42 49.74
C ASP A 399 23.54 9.55 48.35
N ASP A 400 24.14 10.67 47.92
CA ASP A 400 23.70 12.08 47.96
C ASP A 400 24.56 12.94 46.98
N GLY A 401 24.06 14.11 46.56
CA GLY A 401 24.82 15.24 45.98
C GLY A 401 25.44 15.10 44.56
N SER A 402 25.99 16.16 43.95
CA SER A 402 25.70 17.61 44.09
C SER A 402 26.24 18.40 42.86
N ASP A 403 25.80 19.65 42.72
CA ASP A 403 26.43 20.78 42.00
C ASP A 403 26.92 20.64 40.53
N MET A 404 26.38 21.48 39.63
CA MET A 404 27.04 22.75 39.25
C MET A 404 26.21 23.61 38.27
N GLU A 405 26.65 24.87 38.10
CA GLU A 405 26.10 25.88 37.20
C GLU A 405 26.49 25.65 35.72
N GLY A 406 25.80 26.29 34.78
CA GLY A 406 26.33 26.49 33.42
C GLY A 406 25.29 26.67 32.30
N ASP A 407 25.22 27.89 31.76
CA ASP A 407 24.96 28.21 30.34
C ASP A 407 23.65 27.76 29.64
N LEU A 408 23.27 28.27 28.47
CA LEU A 408 23.34 29.62 27.87
C LEU A 408 22.54 29.53 26.56
N PHE A 409 21.24 29.84 26.55
CA PHE A 409 20.46 29.79 25.31
C PHE A 409 20.78 30.99 24.43
N VAL A 410 21.71 30.78 23.49
CA VAL A 410 22.13 31.76 22.48
C VAL A 410 21.11 31.83 21.35
N ASP A 411 20.54 33.01 21.16
CA ASP A 411 19.84 33.39 19.93
C ASP A 411 20.86 33.72 18.83
N TYR A 412 20.72 33.12 17.64
CA TYR A 412 21.43 33.58 16.45
C TYR A 412 20.67 33.23 15.16
N THR A 413 20.23 34.26 14.45
CA THR A 413 19.81 34.19 13.05
C THR A 413 21.01 34.38 12.12
N MET A 414 21.03 33.71 10.96
CA MET A 414 21.03 34.37 9.64
C MET A 414 21.36 33.45 8.43
N ASN A 415 20.62 33.70 7.34
CA ASN A 415 21.00 33.65 5.92
C ASN A 415 21.51 32.36 5.24
N GLY A 416 20.83 32.02 4.12
CA GLY A 416 21.53 31.63 2.89
C GLY A 416 20.73 30.82 1.85
N GLY A 417 19.92 31.45 0.99
CA GLY A 417 19.35 30.76 -0.19
C GLY A 417 18.12 31.40 -0.87
N TYR A 418 18.32 32.34 -1.80
CA TYR A 418 17.33 32.69 -2.85
C TYR A 418 17.27 31.54 -3.90
N TYR A 419 16.18 31.29 -4.64
CA TYR A 419 15.56 32.13 -5.70
C TYR A 419 14.12 31.62 -6.06
N PRO A 420 13.35 32.18 -7.03
CA PRO A 420 11.95 32.53 -6.74
C PRO A 420 10.88 31.80 -7.59
N LEU A 421 9.63 32.22 -7.39
CA LEU A 421 8.42 31.79 -8.10
C LEU A 421 8.39 32.14 -9.60
N LEU A 422 7.55 31.38 -10.30
CA LEU A 422 7.09 31.61 -11.68
C LEU A 422 6.35 32.95 -11.84
N ASP A 423 6.50 33.61 -12.99
CA ASP A 423 5.37 34.16 -13.75
C ASP A 423 5.73 34.35 -15.24
N ARG A 424 4.75 34.09 -16.14
CA ARG A 424 4.74 34.33 -17.60
C ARG A 424 5.77 33.54 -18.46
N GLN A 425 5.56 33.37 -19.76
CA GLN A 425 4.56 33.99 -20.66
C GLN A 425 3.94 32.99 -21.66
#